data_AF-A0A498ETV7-F1
#
_entry.id   AF-A0A498ETV7-F1
#
_cell.length_a   1.000
_cell.length_b   1.000
_cell.length_c   1.000
_cell.angle_alpha   90.00
_cell.angle_beta   90.00
_cell.angle_gamma   90.00
#
_symmetry.space_group_name_H-M   'P 1'
#
loop_
_entity.id
_entity.type
_entity.pdbx_description
1 polymer ?
#
loop_
_entity_poly.entity_id
_entity_poly.type
_entity_poly.pdbx_seq_one_letter_code
_entity_poly.pdbx_strand_id
1 'polypeptide(L)'
;MNNSYSRQTDRSHLTRIALGTRNPRCQVCGNQFNEGDDITVYAYRPAGEPTYEIGYLMCGHDTHEHPTVFTRGVRELVVTGHIGSCANTRTQSTTWILLAPTIVVTSATTRTDPHVHPDTTTPRNPTRPTQQEPTPLFTAVREQTRADGGATDGGSE
;
A
#
# COMPACT_ATOMS: atom_id res chain seq x y z
N MET A 1 11.59 20.54 -11.82
CA MET A 1 11.85 19.14 -12.23
C MET A 1 10.64 18.61 -13.00
N ASN A 2 10.86 18.07 -14.21
CA ASN A 2 9.77 17.59 -15.06
C ASN A 2 9.10 16.35 -14.44
N ASN A 3 7.78 16.37 -14.33
CA ASN A 3 6.97 15.32 -13.70
C ASN A 3 7.19 13.93 -14.35
N SER A 4 7.43 13.92 -15.66
CA SER A 4 7.73 12.73 -16.46
C SER A 4 9.03 12.03 -16.04
N TYR A 5 10.11 12.78 -15.78
CA TYR A 5 11.39 12.19 -15.34
C TYR A 5 11.28 11.57 -13.94
N SER A 6 10.59 12.25 -13.01
CA SER A 6 10.40 11.74 -11.66
C SER A 6 9.63 10.41 -11.66
N ARG A 7 8.59 10.28 -12.50
CA ARG A 7 7.81 9.04 -12.59
C ARG A 7 8.59 7.87 -13.15
N GLN A 8 9.47 8.12 -14.12
CA GLN A 8 10.31 7.06 -14.65
C GLN A 8 11.23 6.51 -13.56
N THR A 9 11.84 7.39 -12.75
CA THR A 9 12.67 7.00 -11.61
C THR A 9 11.86 6.23 -10.57
N ASP A 10 10.65 6.69 -10.22
CA ASP A 10 9.80 6.00 -9.26
C ASP A 10 9.39 4.60 -9.73
N ARG A 11 8.97 4.47 -10.99
CA ARG A 11 8.64 3.17 -11.60
C ARG A 11 9.81 2.21 -11.51
N SER A 12 11.02 2.69 -11.77
CA SER A 12 12.23 1.87 -11.65
C SER A 12 12.47 1.40 -10.21
N HIS A 13 12.23 2.24 -9.21
CA HIS A 13 12.38 1.87 -7.79
C HIS A 13 11.28 0.91 -7.31
N LEU A 14 10.09 0.97 -7.91
CA LEU A 14 8.96 0.09 -7.58
C LEU A 14 9.02 -1.26 -8.29
N THR A 15 9.80 -1.36 -9.37
CA THR A 15 9.88 -2.61 -10.15
C THR A 15 10.61 -3.67 -9.33
N ARG A 16 9.95 -4.82 -9.11
CA ARG A 16 10.43 -5.92 -8.26
C ARG A 16 10.60 -5.57 -6.78
N ILE A 17 9.94 -4.53 -6.29
CA ILE A 17 9.88 -4.28 -4.84
C ILE A 17 9.20 -5.45 -4.13
N ALA A 18 9.76 -5.87 -2.99
CA ALA A 18 9.17 -6.92 -2.17
C ALA A 18 7.89 -6.41 -1.50
N LEU A 19 6.83 -7.23 -1.51
CA LEU A 19 5.56 -6.89 -0.86
C LEU A 19 5.61 -7.02 0.66
N GLY A 20 6.72 -7.53 1.22
CA GLY A 20 6.93 -7.64 2.67
C GLY A 20 6.06 -8.71 3.37
N THR A 21 5.30 -9.50 2.62
CA THR A 21 4.40 -10.54 3.14
C THR A 21 4.60 -11.86 2.42
N ARG A 22 4.49 -12.97 3.16
CA ARG A 22 4.50 -14.34 2.61
C ARG A 22 3.15 -14.76 2.04
N ASN A 23 2.07 -14.16 2.55
CA ASN A 23 0.69 -14.46 2.16
C ASN A 23 0.02 -13.15 1.74
N PRO A 24 0.32 -12.67 0.52
CA PRO A 24 -0.23 -11.43 0.00
C PRO A 24 -1.75 -11.59 -0.10
N ARG A 25 -2.48 -10.66 0.53
CA ARG A 25 -3.94 -10.64 0.53
C ARG A 25 -4.44 -9.21 0.45
N CYS A 26 -5.61 -9.03 -0.12
CA CYS A 26 -6.29 -7.75 -0.12
C CYS A 26 -6.64 -7.37 1.33
N GLN A 27 -6.24 -6.19 1.77
CA GLN A 27 -6.57 -5.70 3.12
C GLN A 27 -8.02 -5.23 3.26
N VAL A 28 -8.75 -5.10 2.15
CA VAL A 28 -10.16 -4.69 2.15
C VAL A 28 -11.09 -5.91 2.19
N CYS A 29 -10.95 -6.85 1.24
CA CYS A 29 -11.83 -8.03 1.15
C CYS A 29 -11.23 -9.32 1.74
N GLY A 30 -9.94 -9.36 2.05
CA GLY A 30 -9.27 -10.54 2.62
C GLY A 30 -8.86 -11.62 1.60
N ASN A 31 -9.22 -11.47 0.32
CA ASN A 31 -8.86 -12.43 -0.72
C ASN A 31 -7.34 -12.58 -0.85
N GLN A 32 -6.87 -13.82 -0.92
CA GLN A 32 -5.46 -14.11 -1.19
C GLN A 32 -5.12 -13.84 -2.64
N PHE A 33 -3.93 -13.30 -2.88
CA PHE A 33 -3.38 -13.11 -4.21
C PHE A 33 -2.55 -14.32 -4.63
N ASN A 34 -2.72 -14.72 -5.88
CA ASN A 34 -1.92 -15.73 -6.56
C ASN A 34 -1.00 -15.06 -7.58
N GLU A 35 0.09 -15.73 -7.92
CA GLU A 35 1.00 -15.25 -8.97
C GLU A 35 0.25 -14.90 -10.26
N GLY A 36 0.48 -13.69 -10.77
CA GLY A 36 -0.19 -13.14 -11.96
C GLY A 36 -1.42 -12.29 -11.67
N ASP A 37 -1.98 -12.31 -10.46
CA ASP A 37 -3.13 -11.47 -10.12
C ASP A 37 -2.81 -9.97 -10.20
N ASP A 38 -3.75 -9.20 -10.74
CA ASP A 38 -3.67 -7.75 -10.74
C ASP A 38 -3.93 -7.19 -9.34
N ILE A 39 -3.05 -6.30 -8.91
CA ILE A 39 -3.06 -5.69 -7.58
C ILE A 39 -2.88 -4.19 -7.66
N THR A 40 -3.42 -3.51 -6.64
CA THR A 40 -3.11 -2.11 -6.38
C THR A 40 -2.32 -2.02 -5.08
N VAL A 41 -1.22 -1.29 -5.12
CA VAL A 41 -0.26 -1.16 -4.03
C VAL A 41 -0.11 0.29 -3.65
N TYR A 42 -0.13 0.54 -2.34
CA TYR A 42 0.28 1.82 -1.79
C TYR A 42 1.74 1.79 -1.41
N ALA A 43 2.52 2.64 -2.07
CA ALA A 43 3.94 2.79 -1.82
C ALA A 43 4.23 4.18 -1.26
N TYR A 44 5.02 4.26 -0.20
CA TYR A 44 5.41 5.53 0.41
C TYR A 44 6.90 5.56 0.69
N ARG A 45 7.47 6.76 0.73
CA ARG A 45 8.81 7.00 1.24
C ARG A 45 8.89 8.39 1.89
N PRO A 46 9.60 8.54 3.01
CA PRO A 46 9.90 9.86 3.55
C PRO A 46 10.60 10.76 2.51
N ALA A 47 10.37 12.07 2.56
CA ALA A 47 11.08 13.00 1.70
C ALA A 47 12.59 12.92 1.98
N GLY A 48 13.38 12.72 0.93
CA GLY A 48 14.84 12.54 1.04
C GLY A 48 15.28 11.08 1.06
N GLU A 49 14.37 10.13 1.35
CA GLU A 49 14.69 8.71 1.31
C GLU A 49 14.58 8.15 -0.12
N PRO A 50 15.50 7.27 -0.55
CA PRO A 50 15.51 6.71 -1.90
C PRO A 50 14.56 5.51 -2.06
N THR A 51 14.30 4.78 -0.98
CA THR A 51 13.57 3.50 -0.99
C THR A 51 12.11 3.67 -0.67
N TYR A 52 11.26 3.00 -1.44
CA TYR A 52 9.84 2.86 -1.13
C TYR A 52 9.60 1.72 -0.16
N GLU A 53 8.58 1.89 0.66
CA GLU A 53 7.96 0.85 1.47
C GLU A 53 6.53 0.61 0.99
N ILE A 54 6.06 -0.62 1.16
CA ILE A 54 4.69 -1.01 0.83
C ILE A 54 3.83 -0.91 2.08
N GLY A 55 2.83 -0.03 2.05
CA GLY A 55 1.91 0.15 3.19
C GLY A 55 0.73 -0.80 3.16
N TYR A 56 0.05 -0.92 2.02
CA TYR A 56 -1.08 -1.83 1.87
C TYR A 56 -1.27 -2.35 0.43
N LEU A 57 -1.94 -3.50 0.34
CA LEU A 57 -2.30 -4.21 -0.87
C LEU A 57 -3.82 -4.29 -1.01
N MET A 58 -4.30 -4.00 -2.21
CA MET A 58 -5.71 -4.09 -2.59
C MET A 58 -5.84 -4.87 -3.88
N CYS A 59 -7.03 -5.38 -4.15
CA CYS A 59 -7.37 -5.94 -5.46
C CYS A 59 -7.08 -4.94 -6.58
N GLY A 60 -7.01 -5.47 -7.80
CA GLY A 60 -6.82 -4.68 -9.02
C GLY A 60 -7.78 -3.49 -9.14
N HIS A 61 -7.45 -2.63 -10.11
CA HIS A 61 -8.07 -1.32 -10.28
C HIS A 61 -9.61 -1.37 -10.23
N ASP A 62 -10.22 -0.30 -9.70
CA ASP A 62 -11.68 -0.10 -9.57
C ASP A 62 -12.45 -1.00 -8.60
N THR A 63 -11.81 -1.98 -7.96
CA THR A 63 -12.53 -2.88 -7.02
C THR A 63 -12.80 -2.19 -5.67
N HIS A 64 -11.89 -1.33 -5.21
CA HIS A 64 -11.95 -0.67 -3.90
C HIS A 64 -11.57 0.80 -4.00
N GLU A 65 -12.13 1.63 -3.11
CA GLU A 65 -11.73 3.02 -2.97
C GLU A 65 -10.31 3.11 -2.38
N HIS A 66 -9.50 3.99 -2.97
CA HIS A 66 -8.11 4.16 -2.59
C HIS A 66 -8.01 5.32 -1.60
N PRO A 67 -7.19 5.23 -0.54
CA PRO A 67 -6.91 6.35 0.33
C PRO A 67 -6.47 7.60 -0.44
N THR A 68 -7.19 8.69 -0.19
CA THR A 68 -6.96 10.01 -0.79
C THR A 68 -6.24 10.97 0.16
N VAL A 69 -5.98 10.52 1.39
CA VAL A 69 -5.29 11.30 2.42
C VAL A 69 -3.80 11.02 2.33
N PHE A 70 -3.03 12.08 2.07
CA PHE A 70 -1.59 12.02 1.91
C PHE A 70 -0.88 12.80 3.03
N THR A 71 0.24 12.28 3.50
CA THR A 71 1.03 12.86 4.59
C THR A 71 2.02 13.88 4.05
N ARG A 72 1.98 15.11 4.58
CA ARG A 72 2.96 16.15 4.20
C ARG A 72 4.37 15.69 4.53
N GLY A 73 5.28 15.82 3.56
CA GLY A 73 6.68 15.39 3.71
C GLY A 73 6.91 13.91 3.44
N VAL A 74 5.88 13.17 3.00
CA VAL A 74 6.00 11.80 2.50
C VAL A 74 5.65 11.82 1.02
N ARG A 75 6.41 11.06 0.23
CA ARG A 75 6.09 10.82 -1.17
C ARG A 75 5.32 9.52 -1.26
N GLU A 76 4.06 9.63 -1.64
CA GLU A 76 3.08 8.55 -1.58
C GLU A 76 2.51 8.31 -2.97
N LEU A 77 2.40 7.04 -3.34
CA LEU A 77 2.04 6.58 -4.66
C LEU A 77 0.97 5.49 -4.54
N VAL A 78 -0.04 5.58 -5.40
CA VAL A 78 -0.92 4.47 -5.71
C VAL A 78 -0.46 3.86 -7.03
N VAL A 79 -0.10 2.59 -7.00
CA VAL A 79 0.56 1.89 -8.09
C VAL A 79 -0.22 0.63 -8.41
N THR A 80 -0.61 0.46 -9.67
CA THR A 80 -1.18 -0.80 -10.16
C THR A 80 -0.10 -1.66 -10.78
N GLY A 81 -0.31 -2.97 -10.81
CA GLY A 81 0.58 -3.93 -11.47
C GLY A 81 0.06 -5.34 -11.24
N HIS A 82 0.93 -6.33 -11.43
CA HIS A 82 0.62 -7.72 -11.13
C HIS A 82 1.61 -8.29 -10.13
N ILE A 83 1.15 -9.27 -9.37
CA ILE A 83 1.97 -9.96 -8.40
C ILE A 83 2.85 -11.01 -9.08
N GLY A 84 4.14 -11.02 -8.74
CA GLY A 84 5.09 -12.03 -9.18
C GLY A 84 5.83 -12.64 -8.01
N SER A 85 6.52 -13.75 -8.24
CA SER A 85 7.41 -14.34 -7.27
C SER A 85 8.89 -14.20 -7.67
N CYS A 86 9.77 -14.07 -6.67
CA CYS A 86 11.22 -14.11 -6.84
C CYS A 86 11.79 -15.21 -5.95
N ALA A 87 12.40 -16.22 -6.56
CA ALA A 87 13.06 -17.31 -5.85
C ALA A 87 14.57 -17.01 -5.71
N ASN A 88 15.06 -17.05 -4.47
CA ASN A 88 16.48 -17.05 -4.16
C ASN A 88 16.92 -18.49 -3.87
N THR A 89 17.61 -19.09 -4.82
CA THR A 89 18.07 -20.49 -4.73
C THR A 89 19.17 -20.69 -3.69
N ARG A 90 20.00 -19.68 -3.42
CA ARG A 90 21.05 -19.73 -2.39
C ARG A 90 20.45 -19.83 -0.99
N THR A 91 19.37 -19.09 -0.72
CA THR A 91 18.70 -19.09 0.59
C THR A 91 17.46 -19.98 0.63
N GLN A 92 17.12 -20.65 -0.48
CA GLN A 92 15.91 -21.46 -0.66
C GLN A 92 14.64 -20.71 -0.21
N SER A 93 14.53 -19.43 -0.58
CA SER A 93 13.41 -18.57 -0.19
C SER A 93 12.70 -18.00 -1.41
N THR A 94 11.39 -17.82 -1.27
CA THR A 94 10.56 -17.17 -2.28
C THR A 94 9.91 -15.94 -1.67
N THR A 95 9.98 -14.82 -2.40
CA THR A 95 9.43 -13.53 -1.99
C THR A 95 8.45 -13.05 -3.04
N TRP A 96 7.31 -12.53 -2.62
CA TRP A 96 6.35 -11.87 -3.50
C TRP A 96 6.81 -10.46 -3.85
N ILE A 97 6.71 -10.11 -5.12
CA ILE A 97 7.20 -8.86 -5.69
C ILE A 97 6.14 -8.20 -6.59
N LEU A 98 6.23 -6.88 -6.74
CA LEU A 98 5.44 -6.13 -7.72
C LEU A 98 6.09 -6.16 -9.10
N LEU A 99 5.29 -6.48 -10.13
CA LEU A 99 5.69 -6.48 -11.53
C LEU A 99 4.86 -5.48 -12.34
N ALA A 100 5.47 -4.98 -13.42
CA ALA A 100 4.94 -3.95 -14.33
C ALA A 100 4.23 -2.76 -13.64
N PRO A 101 4.88 -2.09 -12.65
CA PRO A 101 4.24 -1.05 -11.88
C PRO A 101 3.79 0.13 -12.75
N THR A 102 2.54 0.56 -12.62
CA THR A 102 1.95 1.73 -13.26
C THR A 102 1.45 2.70 -12.20
N ILE A 103 1.99 3.93 -12.23
CA ILE A 103 1.68 4.95 -11.22
C ILE A 103 0.36 5.63 -11.59
N VAL A 104 -0.65 5.42 -10.75
CA VAL A 104 -2.04 5.84 -10.98
C VAL A 104 -2.36 7.14 -10.21
N VAL A 105 -1.81 7.31 -9.01
CA VAL A 105 -1.93 8.55 -8.22
C VAL A 105 -0.58 8.90 -7.61
N THR A 106 -0.28 10.19 -7.55
CA THR A 106 0.89 10.73 -6.85
C THR A 106 0.44 11.80 -5.85
N SER A 107 0.95 11.78 -4.62
CA SER A 107 0.92 12.97 -3.77
C SER A 107 1.95 13.99 -4.28
N ALA A 108 1.56 15.27 -4.38
CA ALA A 108 2.57 16.31 -4.55
C ALA A 108 3.31 16.49 -3.22
N THR A 109 4.64 16.46 -3.24
CA THR A 109 5.46 16.58 -2.03
C THR A 109 5.26 17.89 -1.25
N THR A 110 4.56 18.86 -1.84
CA THR A 110 4.20 20.17 -1.25
C THR A 110 2.71 20.35 -0.94
N ARG A 111 1.83 19.40 -1.28
CA ARG A 111 0.37 19.55 -1.11
C ARG A 111 -0.32 18.22 -0.79
N THR A 112 -1.27 18.26 0.14
CA THR A 112 -2.11 17.13 0.57
C THR A 112 -3.10 16.62 -0.49
N ASP A 113 -3.14 17.25 -1.67
CA ASP A 113 -4.15 17.02 -2.70
C ASP A 113 -3.70 15.92 -3.68
N PRO A 114 -4.50 14.86 -3.92
CA PRO A 114 -4.22 13.85 -4.91
C PRO A 114 -4.01 14.44 -6.32
N HIS A 115 -2.90 14.09 -6.97
CA HIS A 115 -2.78 14.27 -8.41
C HIS A 115 -3.06 12.94 -9.13
N VAL A 116 -4.25 12.84 -9.69
CA VAL A 116 -4.69 11.76 -10.58
C VAL A 116 -4.10 12.00 -11.97
N HIS A 117 -3.43 11.00 -12.55
CA HIS A 117 -2.83 11.15 -13.86
C HIS A 117 -3.73 10.68 -15.01
N PRO A 118 -3.98 11.50 -16.04
CA PRO A 118 -4.88 11.17 -17.15
C PRO A 118 -4.28 10.25 -18.21
N ASP A 119 -2.95 10.06 -18.26
CA ASP A 119 -2.30 9.16 -19.25
C ASP A 119 -2.49 7.66 -18.94
N THR A 120 -3.21 7.32 -17.88
CA THR A 120 -3.73 5.97 -17.69
C THR A 120 -5.13 5.95 -18.29
N THR A 121 -5.37 5.13 -19.30
CA THR A 121 -6.69 4.95 -19.94
C THR A 121 -7.69 4.41 -18.91
N THR A 122 -8.20 5.27 -18.03
CA THR A 122 -9.29 4.94 -17.12
C THR A 122 -10.02 6.23 -16.74
N PRO A 123 -11.30 6.39 -17.13
CA PRO A 123 -12.08 7.56 -16.77
C PRO A 123 -12.40 7.52 -15.27
N ARG A 124 -11.67 8.28 -14.46
CA ARG A 124 -12.05 8.56 -13.08
C ARG A 124 -12.94 9.79 -13.05
N ASN A 125 -14.20 9.59 -12.67
CA ASN A 125 -15.11 10.68 -12.39
C ASN A 125 -14.70 11.33 -11.05
N PRO A 126 -14.34 12.61 -11.01
CA PRO A 126 -14.02 13.29 -9.75
C PRO A 126 -15.31 13.50 -8.95
N THR A 127 -15.64 12.57 -8.06
CA THR A 127 -16.73 12.77 -7.11
C THR A 127 -16.28 13.79 -6.06
N ARG A 128 -16.96 14.93 -6.05
CA ARG A 128 -16.82 16.05 -5.10
C ARG A 128 -16.81 15.53 -3.64
N PRO A 129 -15.93 16.04 -2.74
CA PRO A 129 -15.85 15.54 -1.38
C PRO A 129 -17.07 15.98 -0.57
N THR A 130 -17.81 15.00 -0.06
CA THR A 130 -18.68 15.21 1.10
C THR A 130 -17.80 15.10 2.34
N GLN A 131 -17.74 16.18 3.14
CA GLN A 131 -17.10 16.16 4.45
C GLN A 131 -17.83 15.15 5.35
N GLN A 132 -17.35 13.91 5.40
CA GLN A 132 -17.48 13.06 6.56
C GLN A 132 -16.08 12.61 6.91
N GLU A 133 -15.62 13.04 8.07
CA GLU A 133 -14.36 12.64 8.68
C GLU A 133 -14.33 11.10 8.78
N PRO A 134 -13.47 10.39 8.01
CA PRO A 134 -13.31 8.97 8.18
C PRO A 134 -12.40 8.76 9.39
N THR A 135 -12.86 7.93 10.33
CA THR A 135 -12.05 7.44 11.44
C THR A 135 -10.68 6.99 10.91
N PRO A 136 -9.56 7.59 11.36
CA PRO A 136 -8.25 7.22 10.86
C PRO A 136 -7.97 5.75 11.21
N LEU A 137 -7.73 4.93 10.18
CA LEU A 137 -7.34 3.51 10.31
C LEU A 137 -6.02 3.30 11.09
N PHE A 138 -5.31 4.39 11.43
CA PHE A 138 -4.09 4.36 12.23
C PHE A 138 -4.30 3.97 13.71
N THR A 139 -5.54 3.91 14.22
CA THR A 139 -5.78 3.52 15.62
C THR A 139 -5.90 2.00 15.83
N ALA A 140 -6.01 1.19 14.78
CA ALA A 140 -6.25 -0.26 14.92
C ALA A 140 -4.99 -1.11 15.19
N VAL A 141 -3.79 -0.51 15.33
CA VAL A 141 -2.52 -1.26 15.51
C VAL A 141 -1.93 -1.09 16.93
N ARG A 142 -2.76 -0.94 17.99
CA ARG A 142 -2.20 -0.90 19.36
C ARG A 142 -2.87 -1.66 20.48
N GLU A 143 -3.89 -2.48 20.24
CA GLU A 143 -4.50 -3.27 21.31
C GLU A 143 -4.52 -4.76 21.00
N GLN A 144 -3.33 -5.34 20.92
CA GLN A 144 -3.11 -6.77 21.17
C GLN A 144 -2.00 -6.94 22.22
N THR A 145 -2.25 -6.42 23.43
CA THR A 145 -1.50 -6.87 24.62
C THR A 145 -2.43 -7.77 25.44
N ARG A 146 -2.36 -9.06 25.13
CA ARG A 146 -2.57 -10.23 26.00
C ARG A 146 -3.53 -10.04 27.17
N ALA A 147 -4.77 -10.48 26.97
CA ALA A 147 -5.54 -11.10 28.04
C ALA A 147 -5.04 -12.54 28.17
N ASP A 148 -4.44 -12.92 29.31
CA ASP A 148 -4.41 -14.28 29.83
C ASP A 148 -3.72 -14.31 31.21
N GLY A 149 -4.44 -14.75 32.23
CA GLY A 149 -3.94 -14.90 33.60
C GLY A 149 -5.07 -15.10 34.59
N GLY A 150 -5.62 -16.32 34.62
CA GLY A 150 -6.85 -16.69 35.32
C GLY A 150 -6.82 -16.61 36.85
N ALA A 151 -8.04 -16.62 37.38
CA ALA A 151 -8.36 -16.70 38.80
C ALA A 151 -7.95 -18.05 39.40
N THR A 152 -7.46 -18.03 40.65
CA THR A 152 -7.73 -19.10 41.61
C THR A 152 -8.09 -18.48 42.97
N ASP A 153 -9.02 -19.17 43.61
CA ASP A 153 -9.86 -18.86 44.75
C ASP A 153 -9.28 -19.45 46.06
N GLY A 154 -9.76 -18.92 47.20
CA GLY A 154 -9.59 -19.47 48.56
C GLY A 154 -8.44 -18.85 49.38
N GLY A 155 -8.59 -18.32 50.59
CA GLY A 155 -9.69 -18.34 51.56
C GLY A 155 -9.12 -18.64 52.96
N SER A 156 -9.34 -17.75 53.94
CA SER A 156 -9.16 -17.92 55.42
C SER A 156 -7.72 -18.22 55.91
N GLU A 157 -7.18 -17.69 57.00
CA GLU A 157 -7.68 -17.19 58.30
C GLU A 157 -6.73 -16.09 58.81
#